data_AF-A0A9D5EUK9-F1
#
_entry.id   AF-A0A9D5EUK9-F1
#
_cell.length_a   1.000
_cell.length_b   1.000
_cell.length_c   1.000
_cell.angle_alpha   90.00
_cell.angle_beta   90.00
_cell.angle_gamma   90.00
#
_symmetry.space_group_name_H-M   'P 1'
#
loop_
_entity.id
_entity.type
_entity.pdbx_description
1 polymer ?
#
loop_
_entity_poly.entity_id
_entity_poly.type
_entity_poly.pdbx_seq_one_letter_code
_entity_poly.pdbx_strand_id
1 'polypeptide(L)'
;MLVALLFFLVATHALMDYALQSDAIATCKCRSCTSPVAKAVPWYYWLTAHAVLHGTAIGVVVRWFGFGWDAVAVLAIAETVVHWFIDLGKCEKWYGIDIDQAMHIICRVLWFSLLVSGLLGPIPQG
;
A
#
# COMPACT_ATOMS: atom_id res chain seq x y z
N MET A 1 6.10 15.92 -14.76
CA MET A 1 6.42 14.54 -14.36
C MET A 1 6.22 14.29 -12.86
N LEU A 2 6.77 15.12 -11.96
CA LEU A 2 6.67 14.92 -10.50
C LEU A 2 5.24 14.93 -9.94
N VAL A 3 4.40 15.87 -10.38
CA VAL A 3 2.99 15.93 -9.95
C VAL A 3 2.23 14.65 -10.35
N ALA A 4 2.49 14.14 -11.57
CA ALA A 4 1.88 12.90 -12.04
C ALA A 4 2.35 11.69 -11.21
N LEU A 5 3.64 11.63 -10.85
CA LEU A 5 4.17 10.58 -9.98
C LEU A 5 3.45 10.56 -8.64
N LEU A 6 3.37 11.71 -7.95
CA LEU A 6 2.67 11.80 -6.67
C LEU A 6 1.19 11.44 -6.80
N PHE A 7 0.53 11.95 -7.85
CA PHE A 7 -0.87 11.62 -8.14
C PHE A 7 -1.07 10.11 -8.29
N PHE A 8 -0.23 9.42 -9.08
CA PHE A 8 -0.39 7.98 -9.29
C PHE A 8 -0.03 7.14 -8.07
N LEU A 9 0.94 7.56 -7.24
CA LEU A 9 1.21 6.90 -5.96
C LEU A 9 -0.01 6.95 -5.03
N VAL A 10 -0.71 8.09 -4.97
CA VAL A 10 -1.96 8.23 -4.20
C VAL A 10 -3.11 7.47 -4.86
N ALA A 11 -3.24 7.55 -6.18
CA ALA A 11 -4.32 6.91 -6.92
C ALA A 11 -4.28 5.38 -6.78
N THR A 12 -3.09 4.76 -6.70
CA THR A 12 -3.00 3.31 -6.47
C THR A 12 -3.56 2.88 -5.13
N HIS A 13 -3.46 3.70 -4.08
CA HIS A 13 -4.12 3.40 -2.82
C HIS A 13 -5.64 3.38 -2.99
N ALA A 14 -6.19 4.44 -3.59
CA ALA A 14 -7.64 4.53 -3.83
C ALA A 14 -8.16 3.38 -4.69
N LEU A 15 -7.42 3.01 -5.75
CA LEU A 15 -7.73 1.89 -6.62
C LEU A 15 -7.78 0.57 -5.84
N MET A 16 -6.77 0.29 -5.03
CA MET A 16 -6.66 -0.98 -4.32
C MET A 16 -7.68 -1.09 -3.17
N ASP A 17 -7.89 -0.03 -2.37
CA ASP A 17 -8.76 -0.07 -1.19
C ASP A 17 -10.25 0.06 -1.51
N TYR A 18 -10.62 0.78 -2.56
CA TYR A 18 -12.02 1.13 -2.83
C TYR A 18 -12.59 0.49 -4.09
N ALA A 19 -11.78 0.27 -5.12
CA ALA A 19 -12.27 -0.28 -6.38
C ALA A 19 -12.00 -1.78 -6.52
N LEU A 20 -10.84 -2.27 -6.03
CA LEU A 20 -10.42 -3.67 -6.20
C LEU A 20 -10.56 -4.53 -4.94
N GLN A 21 -10.66 -3.91 -3.77
CA GLN A 21 -10.91 -4.63 -2.53
C GLN A 21 -12.38 -5.05 -2.46
N SER A 22 -12.61 -6.37 -2.33
CA SER A 22 -13.95 -6.89 -2.04
C SER A 22 -14.29 -6.78 -0.56
N ASP A 23 -15.59 -6.79 -0.24
CA ASP A 23 -16.09 -6.85 1.15
C ASP A 23 -15.49 -8.02 1.94
N ALA A 24 -15.23 -9.14 1.26
CA ALA A 24 -14.59 -10.32 1.84
C ALA A 24 -13.17 -9.99 2.33
N ILE A 25 -12.34 -9.34 1.51
CA ILE A 25 -10.98 -8.94 1.91
C ILE A 25 -11.06 -7.89 3.03
N ALA A 26 -11.91 -6.87 2.85
CA ALA A 26 -12.04 -5.75 3.78
C ALA A 26 -12.37 -6.21 5.21
N THR A 27 -13.19 -7.26 5.33
CA THR A 27 -13.59 -7.82 6.63
C THR A 27 -12.66 -8.94 7.10
N CYS A 28 -12.31 -9.90 6.23
CA CYS A 28 -11.55 -11.08 6.61
C CYS A 28 -10.06 -10.82 6.86
N LYS A 29 -9.51 -9.66 6.44
CA LYS A 29 -8.18 -9.23 6.87
C LYS A 29 -8.08 -8.90 8.36
N CYS A 30 -9.22 -8.66 9.02
CA CYS A 30 -9.26 -8.39 10.45
C CYS A 30 -9.36 -9.70 11.27
N ARG A 31 -8.52 -9.82 12.29
CA ARG A 31 -8.47 -11.00 13.19
C ARG A 31 -9.80 -11.29 13.88
N SER A 32 -10.59 -10.25 14.16
CA SER A 32 -11.90 -10.36 14.80
C SER A 32 -13.03 -10.77 13.84
N CYS A 33 -12.75 -11.06 12.57
CA CYS A 33 -13.77 -11.43 11.59
C CYS A 33 -14.41 -12.78 11.94
N THR A 34 -15.75 -12.81 12.01
CA THR A 34 -16.54 -14.02 12.30
C THR A 34 -17.30 -14.56 11.09
N SER A 35 -17.02 -14.03 9.89
CA SER A 35 -17.62 -14.49 8.63
C SER A 35 -17.38 -16.00 8.42
N PRO A 36 -18.31 -16.75 7.81
CA PRO A 36 -18.07 -18.13 7.42
C PRO A 36 -16.78 -18.32 6.60
N VAL A 37 -16.43 -17.33 5.76
CA VAL A 37 -15.21 -17.36 4.93
C VAL A 37 -13.94 -17.32 5.77
N ALA A 38 -13.96 -16.63 6.91
CA ALA A 38 -12.82 -16.56 7.83
C ALA A 38 -12.47 -17.92 8.46
N LYS A 39 -13.38 -18.89 8.42
CA LYS A 39 -13.12 -20.28 8.86
C LYS A 39 -12.26 -21.06 7.86
N ALA A 40 -12.32 -20.70 6.58
CA ALA A 40 -11.59 -21.39 5.52
C ALA A 40 -10.19 -20.81 5.31
N VAL A 41 -10.05 -19.48 5.43
CA VAL A 41 -8.78 -18.78 5.19
C VAL A 41 -8.47 -17.87 6.38
N PRO A 42 -7.37 -18.13 7.13
CA PRO A 42 -6.95 -17.29 8.25
C PRO A 42 -6.73 -15.82 7.88
N TRP A 43 -7.02 -14.91 8.82
CA TRP A 43 -6.94 -13.45 8.61
C TRP A 43 -5.61 -12.95 8.06
N TYR A 44 -4.50 -13.56 8.48
CA TYR A 44 -3.16 -13.11 8.07
C TYR A 44 -2.90 -13.37 6.58
N TYR A 45 -3.54 -14.34 5.94
CA TYR A 45 -3.45 -14.50 4.48
C TYR A 45 -4.16 -13.37 3.75
N TRP A 46 -5.36 -12.98 4.22
CA TRP A 46 -6.11 -11.86 3.67
C TRP A 46 -5.34 -10.55 3.81
N LEU A 47 -4.83 -10.27 5.01
CA LEU A 47 -4.07 -9.05 5.27
C LEU A 47 -2.76 -9.02 4.48
N THR A 48 -2.03 -10.14 4.44
CA THR A 48 -0.76 -10.21 3.72
C THR A 48 -0.96 -10.08 2.22
N ALA A 49 -1.94 -10.77 1.63
CA ALA A 49 -2.26 -10.63 0.21
C ALA A 49 -2.65 -9.19 -0.15
N HIS A 50 -3.48 -8.56 0.68
CA HIS A 50 -3.86 -7.17 0.52
C HIS A 50 -2.64 -6.24 0.57
N ALA A 51 -1.82 -6.32 1.62
CA ALA A 51 -0.63 -5.48 1.77
C ALA A 51 0.39 -5.69 0.62
N VAL A 52 0.59 -6.93 0.17
CA VAL A 52 1.46 -7.25 -0.99
C VAL A 52 0.94 -6.59 -2.27
N LEU A 53 -0.37 -6.54 -2.50
CA LEU A 53 -0.94 -5.85 -3.66
C LEU A 53 -0.68 -4.34 -3.59
N HIS A 54 -0.75 -3.72 -2.42
CA HIS A 54 -0.39 -2.30 -2.26
C HIS A 54 1.09 -2.05 -2.55
N GLY A 55 1.99 -2.86 -1.99
CA GLY A 55 3.41 -2.78 -2.32
C GLY A 55 3.71 -2.99 -3.80
N THR A 56 3.03 -3.97 -4.42
CA THR A 56 3.13 -4.22 -5.86
C THR A 56 2.64 -3.01 -6.67
N ALA A 57 1.55 -2.37 -6.27
CA ALA A 57 1.01 -1.19 -6.95
C ALA A 57 2.01 -0.02 -6.94
N ILE A 58 2.65 0.24 -5.79
CA ILE A 58 3.75 1.22 -5.69
C ILE A 58 4.89 0.83 -6.62
N GLY A 59 5.36 -0.43 -6.57
CA GLY A 59 6.42 -0.92 -7.44
C GLY A 59 6.14 -0.74 -8.93
N VAL A 60 4.90 -1.00 -9.37
CA VAL A 60 4.45 -0.79 -10.75
C VAL A 60 4.52 0.68 -11.14
N VAL A 61 4.01 1.59 -10.30
CA VAL A 61 4.08 3.04 -10.58
C VAL A 61 5.54 3.50 -10.64
N VAL A 62 6.35 3.12 -9.66
CA VAL A 62 7.79 3.46 -9.61
C VAL A 62 8.50 2.98 -10.88
N ARG A 63 8.24 1.73 -11.29
CA ARG A 63 8.84 1.17 -12.51
C ARG A 63 8.35 1.87 -13.78
N TRP A 64 7.07 2.19 -13.85
CA TRP A 64 6.44 2.88 -14.99
C TRP A 64 7.05 4.26 -15.21
N PHE A 65 7.38 4.98 -14.12
CA PHE A 65 8.06 6.27 -14.18
C PHE A 65 9.56 6.19 -14.48
N GLY A 66 10.11 4.98 -14.71
CA GLY A 66 11.47 4.78 -15.20
C GLY A 66 12.53 4.54 -14.12
N PHE A 67 12.13 4.39 -12.84
CA PHE A 67 13.09 4.05 -11.78
C PHE A 67 13.59 2.61 -11.90
N GLY A 68 14.80 2.37 -11.37
CA GLY A 68 15.46 1.06 -11.40
C GLY A 68 14.78 0.02 -10.49
N TRP A 69 15.08 -1.26 -10.72
CA TRP A 69 14.51 -2.36 -9.96
C TRP A 69 14.88 -2.34 -8.46
N ASP A 70 16.01 -1.74 -8.10
CA ASP A 70 16.41 -1.57 -6.70
C ASP A 70 15.43 -0.64 -5.97
N ALA A 71 15.06 0.50 -6.58
CA ALA A 71 14.05 1.41 -6.05
C ALA A 71 12.68 0.74 -5.95
N VAL A 72 12.32 -0.03 -6.98
CA VAL A 72 11.07 -0.80 -7.02
C VAL A 72 11.02 -1.80 -5.87
N ALA A 73 12.06 -2.62 -5.69
CA ALA A 73 12.11 -3.64 -4.64
C ALA A 73 12.05 -3.01 -3.25
N VAL A 74 12.84 -1.96 -3.00
CA VAL A 74 12.86 -1.25 -1.71
C VAL A 74 11.49 -0.68 -1.38
N LEU A 75 10.88 0.08 -2.29
CA LEU A 75 9.59 0.72 -2.01
C LEU A 75 8.42 -0.26 -1.97
N ALA A 76 8.40 -1.28 -2.82
CA ALA A 76 7.34 -2.29 -2.80
C ALA A 76 7.36 -3.10 -1.50
N ILE A 77 8.53 -3.50 -1.02
CA ILE A 77 8.67 -4.22 0.25
C ILE A 77 8.33 -3.28 1.41
N ALA A 78 8.85 -2.06 1.43
CA ALA A 78 8.59 -1.10 2.50
C ALA A 78 7.10 -0.77 2.61
N GLU A 79 6.43 -0.51 1.49
CA GLU A 79 4.98 -0.29 1.46
C GLU A 79 4.23 -1.54 1.94
N THR A 80 4.61 -2.75 1.50
CA THR A 80 3.98 -3.98 1.97
C THR A 80 4.03 -4.08 3.48
N VAL A 81 5.19 -3.84 4.09
CA VAL A 81 5.38 -3.94 5.54
C VAL A 81 4.58 -2.86 6.27
N VAL A 82 4.70 -1.61 5.83
CA VAL A 82 4.04 -0.47 6.49
C VAL A 82 2.52 -0.58 6.36
N HIS A 83 2.01 -0.88 5.15
CA HIS A 83 0.57 -1.05 4.90
C HIS A 83 0.00 -2.20 5.74
N TRP A 84 0.73 -3.31 5.87
CA TRP A 84 0.32 -4.43 6.72
C TRP A 84 0.09 -4.01 8.18
N PHE A 85 1.02 -3.24 8.76
CA PHE A 85 0.90 -2.77 10.13
C PHE A 85 -0.18 -1.69 10.30
N ILE A 86 -0.34 -0.79 9.34
CA ILE A 86 -1.41 0.22 9.37
C ILE A 86 -2.78 -0.47 9.37
N ASP A 87 -2.99 -1.43 8.49
CA ASP A 87 -4.24 -2.15 8.41
C ASP A 87 -4.48 -3.06 9.62
N LEU A 88 -3.42 -3.69 10.15
CA LEU A 88 -3.52 -4.42 11.41
C LEU A 88 -4.02 -3.50 12.53
N GLY A 89 -3.42 -2.32 12.70
CA GLY A 89 -3.83 -1.37 13.74
C GLY A 89 -5.28 -0.90 13.60
N LYS A 90 -5.75 -0.67 12.37
CA LYS A 90 -7.17 -0.39 12.09
C LYS A 90 -8.05 -1.58 12.47
N CYS A 91 -7.69 -2.79 12.05
CA CYS A 91 -8.45 -4.01 12.34
C CYS A 91 -8.52 -4.33 13.84
N GLU A 92 -7.47 -4.01 14.59
CA GLU A 92 -7.41 -4.12 16.05
C GLU A 92 -8.03 -2.90 16.78
N LYS A 93 -8.62 -1.96 16.02
CA LYS A 93 -9.33 -0.77 16.51
C LYS A 93 -8.45 0.18 17.35
N TRP A 94 -7.16 0.24 17.06
CA TRP A 94 -6.26 1.21 17.69
C TRP A 94 -6.56 2.65 17.23
N TYR A 95 -7.13 2.79 16.03
CA TYR A 95 -7.58 4.04 15.45
C TYR A 95 -8.71 3.82 14.44
N GLY A 96 -9.39 4.91 14.06
CA GLY A 96 -10.48 4.91 13.09
C GLY A 96 -10.02 5.10 11.64
N ILE A 97 -10.99 5.18 10.72
CA ILE A 97 -10.74 5.27 9.28
C ILE A 97 -9.99 6.56 8.88
N ASP A 98 -10.24 7.69 9.55
CA ASP A 98 -9.57 8.95 9.18
C ASP A 98 -8.05 8.89 9.41
N ILE A 99 -7.64 8.26 10.51
CA ILE A 99 -6.22 8.08 10.85
C ILE A 99 -5.59 7.05 9.92
N ASP A 100 -6.30 5.96 9.62
CA ASP A 100 -5.86 4.96 8.64
C ASP A 100 -5.58 5.60 7.27
N GLN A 101 -6.52 6.37 6.74
CA GLN A 101 -6.36 7.06 5.46
C GLN A 101 -5.22 8.10 5.50
N ALA A 102 -5.09 8.84 6.61
CA ALA A 102 -3.99 9.79 6.77
C ALA A 102 -2.62 9.10 6.76
N MET A 103 -2.45 8.00 7.50
CA MET A 103 -1.20 7.22 7.52
C MET A 103 -0.88 6.68 6.12
N HIS A 104 -1.90 6.20 5.40
CA HIS A 104 -1.75 5.73 4.03
C HIS A 104 -1.26 6.84 3.11
N ILE A 105 -1.88 8.02 3.11
CA ILE A 105 -1.43 9.17 2.30
C ILE A 105 -0.01 9.61 2.69
N ILE A 106 0.31 9.65 3.98
CA ILE A 106 1.66 9.99 4.48
C ILE A 106 2.70 9.04 3.88
N CYS A 107 2.43 7.73 3.81
CA CYS A 107 3.35 6.77 3.20
C CYS A 107 3.66 7.13 1.73
N ARG A 108 2.64 7.50 0.95
CA ARG A 108 2.82 7.85 -0.48
C ARG A 108 3.63 9.12 -0.64
N VAL A 109 3.41 10.10 0.23
CA VAL A 109 4.24 11.32 0.29
C VAL A 109 5.69 10.98 0.66
N LEU A 110 5.92 10.08 1.61
CA LEU A 110 7.27 9.65 2.00
C LEU A 110 7.99 8.91 0.85
N TRP A 111 7.32 7.99 0.15
CA TRP A 111 7.89 7.31 -1.01
C TRP A 111 8.23 8.29 -2.13
N PHE A 112 7.33 9.24 -2.40
CA PHE A 112 7.59 10.33 -3.34
C PHE A 112 8.83 11.12 -2.92
N SER A 113 8.93 11.55 -1.65
CA SER A 113 10.07 12.29 -1.12
C SER A 113 11.39 11.51 -1.27
N LEU A 114 11.40 10.20 -1.01
CA LEU A 114 12.57 9.36 -1.17
C LEU A 114 13.02 9.25 -2.63
N LEU A 115 12.08 9.10 -3.57
CA LEU A 115 12.37 9.07 -5.00
C LEU A 115 12.97 10.39 -5.50
N VAL A 116 12.38 11.53 -5.12
CA VAL A 116 12.85 12.85 -5.59
C VAL A 116 14.13 13.32 -4.90
N SER A 117 14.45 12.77 -3.72
CA SER A 117 15.72 13.05 -3.04
C SER A 117 16.95 12.52 -3.80
N GLY A 118 16.76 11.59 -4.74
CA GLY A 118 17.83 10.90 -5.44
C GLY A 118 18.46 9.73 -4.66
N LEU A 119 18.01 9.48 -3.42
CA LEU A 119 18.53 8.40 -2.58
C LEU A 119 18.32 7.00 -3.19
N LEU A 120 17.22 6.84 -3.93
CA LEU A 120 16.87 5.57 -4.60
C LEU A 120 17.25 5.58 -6.09
N GLY A 121 18.21 6.41 -6.47
CA GLY A 121 18.67 6.58 -7.84
C GLY A 121 18.26 7.92 -8.45
N PRO A 122 18.86 8.29 -9.61
CA PRO A 122 18.56 9.56 -10.25
C PRO A 122 17.10 9.61 -10.69
N ILE A 123 16.50 10.80 -10.59
CA ILE A 123 15.19 11.05 -11.17
C ILE A 123 15.29 10.77 -12.68
N PRO A 124 14.49 9.84 -13.24
CA PRO A 124 14.52 9.56 -14.65
C PRO A 124 14.27 10.85 -15.44
N GLN A 125 15.14 11.14 -16.41
CA GLN A 125 14.94 12.22 -17.36
C GLN A 125 14.05 11.65 -18.47
N GLY A 126 12.74 11.65 -18.23
CA GLY A 126 11.74 11.27 -19.22
C GLY A 126 11.83 12.12 -20.48
#